data_AF-A0A2V9KHS5-F1
#
_entry.id   AF-A0A2V9KHS5-F1
#
_cell.length_a   1.000
_cell.length_b   1.000
_cell.length_c   1.000
_cell.angle_alpha   90.00
_cell.angle_beta   90.00
_cell.angle_gamma   90.00
#
_symmetry.space_group_name_H-M   'P 1'
#
loop_
_entity.id
_entity.type
_entity.pdbx_description
1 polymer ?
#
loop_
_entity_poly.entity_id
_entity_poly.type
_entity_poly.pdbx_seq_one_letter_code
_entity_poly.pdbx_strand_id
1 'polypeptide(L)'
;MRRRFSRIAFALWAALAAEALGQQQGAAPPTPAQLAERLAQLKSGRELPYRLVANWPTLPKGYNLGEGTGVDVDRQGNVWVANRGAWPIIEF
;
A
#
# COMPACT_ATOMS: atom_id res chain seq x y z
N MET A 1 23.58 -40.29 -45.80
CA MET A 1 23.24 -40.16 -44.35
C MET A 1 22.01 -39.26 -44.21
N ARG A 2 20.83 -39.80 -43.89
CA ARG A 2 19.61 -39.02 -43.64
C ARG A 2 19.31 -39.04 -42.14
N ARG A 3 19.58 -37.94 -41.44
CA ARG A 3 19.26 -37.77 -40.01
C ARG A 3 17.75 -37.53 -39.89
N ARG A 4 17.02 -38.52 -39.35
CA ARG A 4 15.60 -38.37 -38.99
C ARG A 4 15.52 -37.56 -37.70
N PHE A 5 15.17 -36.28 -37.81
CA PHE A 5 14.87 -35.45 -36.64
C PHE A 5 13.51 -35.88 -36.06
N SER A 6 13.50 -36.16 -34.74
CA SER A 6 12.34 -36.70 -34.03
C SER A 6 11.25 -35.63 -33.87
N ARG A 7 10.10 -35.84 -34.51
CA ARG A 7 8.91 -34.96 -34.41
C ARG A 7 8.35 -34.85 -32.98
N ILE A 8 8.72 -35.80 -32.11
CA ILE A 8 8.27 -35.91 -30.73
C ILE A 8 8.86 -34.78 -29.86
N ALA A 9 10.11 -34.37 -30.11
CA ALA A 9 10.76 -33.32 -29.32
C ALA A 9 10.16 -31.92 -29.59
N PHE A 10 9.63 -31.67 -30.78
CA PHE A 10 9.03 -30.37 -31.13
C PHE A 10 7.60 -30.23 -30.57
N ALA A 11 6.84 -31.33 -30.51
CA ALA A 11 5.48 -31.32 -29.94
C ALA A 11 5.49 -31.04 -28.43
N LEU A 12 6.47 -31.59 -27.71
CA LEU A 12 6.65 -31.34 -26.27
C LEU A 12 7.05 -29.89 -25.95
N TRP A 13 7.84 -29.24 -26.82
CA TRP A 13 8.20 -27.84 -26.65
C TRP A 13 7.02 -26.90 -26.93
N ALA A 14 6.20 -27.20 -27.94
CA ALA A 14 5.02 -26.40 -28.28
C ALA A 14 3.91 -26.48 -27.22
N ALA A 15 3.68 -27.65 -26.61
CA ALA A 15 2.68 -27.81 -25.55
C ALA A 15 3.05 -27.02 -24.28
N LEU A 16 4.32 -27.05 -23.86
CA LEU A 16 4.78 -26.29 -22.69
C LEU A 16 4.70 -24.77 -22.90
N ALA A 17 4.94 -24.29 -24.12
CA ALA A 17 4.84 -22.88 -24.47
C ALA A 17 3.38 -22.38 -24.49
N ALA A 18 2.43 -23.23 -24.93
CA ALA A 18 1.00 -22.89 -24.91
C ALA A 18 0.45 -22.76 -23.49
N GLU A 19 0.86 -23.64 -22.57
CA GLU A 19 0.49 -23.57 -21.15
C GLU A 19 0.98 -22.27 -20.49
N ALA A 20 2.22 -21.85 -20.81
CA ALA A 20 2.82 -20.64 -20.27
C ALA A 20 2.14 -19.34 -20.76
N LEU A 21 1.62 -19.34 -21.98
CA LEU A 21 0.90 -18.19 -22.56
C LEU A 21 -0.54 -18.07 -22.02
N GLY A 22 -1.16 -19.18 -21.61
CA GLY A 22 -2.50 -19.18 -21.01
C GLY A 22 -2.55 -18.55 -19.61
N GLN A 23 -1.43 -18.59 -18.88
CA GLN A 23 -1.31 -18.04 -17.52
C GLN A 23 -1.06 -16.51 -17.49
N GLN A 24 -0.85 -15.86 -18.64
CA GLN A 24 -0.55 -14.43 -18.72
C GLN A 24 -1.78 -13.52 -18.89
N GLN A 25 -3.00 -14.06 -18.92
CA GLN A 25 -4.19 -13.23 -18.84
C GLN A 25 -4.26 -12.62 -17.43
N GLY A 26 -3.88 -11.34 -17.32
CA GLY A 26 -4.04 -10.58 -16.08
C GLY A 26 -5.45 -10.80 -15.53
N ALA A 27 -5.53 -11.21 -14.27
CA ALA A 27 -6.80 -11.61 -13.67
C ALA A 27 -7.86 -10.53 -13.92
N ALA A 28 -9.05 -10.94 -14.34
CA ALA A 28 -10.19 -10.04 -14.43
C ALA A 28 -10.34 -9.28 -13.08
N PRO A 29 -10.70 -7.99 -13.11
CA PRO A 29 -10.88 -7.24 -11.87
C PRO A 29 -11.88 -7.97 -10.96
N PRO A 30 -11.62 -8.02 -9.65
CA PRO A 30 -12.49 -8.72 -8.71
C PRO A 30 -13.90 -8.13 -8.75
N THR A 31 -14.90 -9.00 -8.67
CA THR A 31 -16.30 -8.56 -8.60
C THR A 31 -16.57 -7.84 -7.27
N PRO A 32 -17.62 -7.00 -7.19
CA PRO A 32 -18.00 -6.36 -5.93
C PRO A 32 -18.21 -7.35 -4.77
N ALA A 33 -18.73 -8.55 -5.04
CA ALA A 33 -18.91 -9.60 -4.02
C ALA A 33 -17.55 -10.13 -3.50
N GLN A 34 -16.59 -10.36 -4.40
CA GLN A 34 -15.24 -10.78 -4.04
C GLN A 34 -14.49 -9.69 -3.27
N LEU A 35 -14.71 -8.41 -3.62
CA LEU A 35 -14.18 -7.28 -2.85
C LEU A 35 -14.78 -7.23 -1.45
N ALA A 36 -16.09 -7.37 -1.31
CA ALA A 36 -16.77 -7.37 -0.02
C ALA A 36 -16.25 -8.49 0.90
N GLU A 37 -16.04 -9.70 0.36
CA GLU A 37 -15.47 -10.82 1.11
C GLU A 37 -14.02 -10.54 1.57
N ARG A 38 -13.18 -9.98 0.69
CA ARG A 38 -11.80 -9.59 1.05
C ARG A 38 -11.77 -8.50 2.12
N LEU A 39 -12.63 -7.50 2.00
CA LEU A 39 -12.74 -6.42 2.99
C LEU A 39 -13.23 -6.96 4.35
N ALA A 40 -14.17 -7.92 4.36
CA ALA A 40 -14.62 -8.57 5.59
C ALA A 40 -13.50 -9.35 6.30
N GLN A 41 -12.48 -9.81 5.56
CA GLN A 41 -11.29 -10.46 6.11
C GLN A 41 -10.26 -9.47 6.66
N LEU A 42 -10.27 -8.19 6.25
CA LEU A 42 -9.37 -7.13 6.73
C LEU A 42 -9.81 -6.59 8.10
N LYS A 43 -9.96 -7.47 9.09
CA LYS A 43 -10.29 -7.05 10.47
C LYS A 43 -9.19 -6.22 11.13
N SER A 44 -7.94 -6.49 10.76
CA SER A 44 -6.75 -5.81 11.27
C SER A 44 -5.60 -5.94 10.29
N GLY A 45 -4.73 -4.92 10.22
CA GLY A 45 -3.45 -5.00 9.50
C GLY A 45 -2.35 -5.63 10.34
N ARG A 46 -1.14 -5.71 9.75
CA ARG A 46 0.08 -6.00 10.52
C ARG A 46 0.28 -4.93 11.60
N GLU A 47 0.80 -5.33 12.76
CA GLU A 47 1.15 -4.38 13.80
C GLU A 47 2.15 -3.34 13.26
N LEU A 48 1.87 -2.06 13.51
CA LEU A 48 2.77 -0.99 13.15
C LEU A 48 3.90 -0.89 14.18
N PRO A 49 5.16 -0.64 13.76
CA PRO A 49 6.28 -0.47 14.68
C PRO A 49 6.21 0.85 15.47
N TYR A 50 5.25 1.72 15.16
CA TYR A 50 5.07 3.01 15.82
C TYR A 50 4.24 2.87 17.09
N ARG A 51 4.56 3.66 18.10
CA ARG A 51 3.85 3.73 19.38
C ARG A 51 3.37 5.14 19.63
N LEU A 52 2.24 5.27 20.29
CA LEU A 52 1.71 6.57 20.71
C LEU A 52 2.66 7.18 21.76
N VAL A 53 3.08 8.42 21.52
CA VAL A 53 3.68 9.25 22.57
C VAL A 53 2.55 9.93 23.32
N ALA A 54 2.19 9.37 24.47
CA ALA A 54 1.08 9.89 25.27
C ALA A 54 1.35 11.33 25.72
N ASN A 55 0.29 12.15 25.76
CA ASN A 55 0.32 13.54 26.25
C ASN A 55 1.16 14.53 25.43
N TRP A 56 1.51 14.20 24.19
CA TRP A 56 2.17 15.11 23.24
C TRP A 56 1.32 15.29 21.98
N PRO A 57 1.25 16.50 21.38
CA PRO A 57 1.77 17.75 21.91
C PRO A 57 0.82 18.38 22.94
N THR A 58 1.33 19.27 23.79
CA THR A 58 0.49 20.09 24.66
C THR A 58 0.03 21.34 23.94
N LEU A 59 -1.29 21.56 23.86
CA LEU A 59 -1.87 22.78 23.30
C LEU A 59 -2.23 23.77 24.41
N PRO A 60 -2.18 25.09 24.15
CA PRO A 60 -2.71 26.07 25.08
C PRO A 60 -4.18 25.84 25.40
N LYS A 61 -4.58 26.18 26.63
CA LYS A 61 -5.93 25.92 27.12
C LYS A 61 -6.98 26.56 26.19
N GLY A 62 -7.94 25.75 25.75
CA GLY A 62 -9.02 26.19 24.87
C GLY A 62 -8.63 26.23 23.38
N TYR A 63 -7.41 25.83 23.02
CA TYR A 63 -6.97 25.77 21.63
C TYR A 63 -7.28 24.40 20.99
N ASN A 64 -7.62 24.40 19.70
CA ASN A 64 -7.76 23.23 18.85
C ASN A 64 -7.15 23.54 17.47
N LEU A 65 -6.47 22.56 16.87
CA LEU A 65 -5.83 22.72 15.55
C LEU A 65 -6.84 22.84 14.40
N GLY A 66 -8.09 22.43 14.58
CA GLY A 66 -9.04 22.27 13.49
C GLY A 66 -8.53 21.22 12.49
N GLU A 67 -8.55 21.56 11.21
CA GLU A 67 -7.95 20.72 10.16
C GLU A 67 -6.45 20.97 10.05
N GLY A 68 -5.64 19.93 10.29
CA GLY A 68 -4.20 19.95 10.02
C GLY A 68 -3.92 19.72 8.53
N THR A 69 -3.19 20.63 7.91
CA THR A 69 -2.88 20.59 6.47
C THR A 69 -1.46 20.10 6.18
N GLY A 70 -0.55 20.17 7.15
CA GLY A 70 0.82 19.70 6.97
C GLY A 70 1.60 19.63 8.27
N VAL A 71 2.64 18.78 8.29
CA VAL A 71 3.59 18.65 9.38
C VAL A 71 5.02 18.56 8.83
N ASP A 72 5.99 19.14 9.53
CA ASP A 72 7.42 19.03 9.19
C ASP A 72 8.28 19.00 10.46
N VAL A 73 9.53 18.57 10.34
CA VAL A 73 10.52 18.55 11.43
C VAL A 73 11.77 19.32 11.00
N ASP A 74 12.17 20.31 11.79
CA ASP A 74 13.36 21.09 11.48
C ASP A 74 14.67 20.39 11.90
N ARG A 75 15.81 21.08 11.71
CA ARG A 75 17.14 20.51 12.04
C ARG A 75 17.40 20.40 13.54
N GLN A 76 16.63 21.10 14.37
CA GLN A 76 16.71 21.04 15.83
C GLN A 76 15.81 19.92 16.39
N GLY A 77 14.92 19.38 15.55
CA GLY A 77 13.98 18.34 15.93
C GLY A 77 12.63 18.88 16.39
N ASN A 78 12.36 20.18 16.22
CA ASN A 78 11.05 20.74 16.55
C ASN A 78 10.03 20.31 15.49
N VAL A 79 8.80 20.08 15.91
CA VAL A 79 7.70 19.68 15.02
C VAL A 79 6.85 20.90 14.68
N TRP A 80 6.70 21.17 13.39
CA TRP A 80 5.93 22.27 12.85
C TRP A 80 4.60 21.76 12.31
N VAL A 81 3.49 22.40 12.66
CA VAL A 81 2.14 22.00 12.21
C VAL A 81 1.40 23.16 11.57
N ALA A 82 1.05 23.01 10.29
CA ALA A 82 0.15 23.90 9.57
C ALA A 82 -1.30 23.46 9.76
N ASN A 83 -2.18 24.39 10.15
CA ASN A 83 -3.55 24.06 10.57
C ASN A 83 -4.54 25.22 10.31
N ARG A 84 -5.85 24.95 10.44
CA ARG A 84 -6.93 25.93 10.25
C ARG A 84 -7.49 26.53 11.54
N GLY A 85 -6.81 26.32 12.67
CA GLY A 85 -7.16 26.92 13.96
C GLY A 85 -6.83 28.41 14.02
N ALA A 86 -7.00 29.00 15.21
CA ALA A 86 -6.74 30.42 15.41
C ALA A 86 -5.25 30.80 15.22
N TRP A 87 -4.33 29.84 15.31
CA TRP A 87 -2.90 29.99 15.04
C TRP A 87 -2.46 29.01 13.95
N PRO A 88 -2.41 29.47 12.68
CA PRO A 88 -2.32 28.57 11.54
C PRO A 88 -0.98 27.85 11.39
N ILE A 89 0.05 28.27 12.11
CA ILE A 89 1.37 27.61 12.19
C ILE A 89 1.77 27.56 13.67
N ILE A 90 2.14 26.38 14.17
CA ILE A 90 2.60 26.17 15.54
C ILE A 90 3.83 25.25 15.58
N GLU A 91 4.75 25.53 16.50
CA GLU A 91 5.96 24.76 16.79
C GLU A 91 5.78 23.96 18.09
N PHE A 92 6.31 22.74 18.13
CA PHE A 92 6.31 21.84 19.28
C PHE A 92 7.68 21.23 19.55
#